data_AF-A0A091B8E0-F1
#
_entry.id   AF-A0A091B8E0-F1
#
_cell.length_a   1.000
_cell.length_b   1.000
_cell.length_c   1.000
_cell.angle_alpha   90.00
_cell.angle_beta   90.00
_cell.angle_gamma   90.00
#
_symmetry.space_group_name_H-M   'P 1'
#
loop_
_entity.id
_entity.type
_entity.pdbx_description
1 polymer ?
#
loop_
_entity_poly.entity_id
_entity_poly.type
_entity_poly.pdbx_seq_one_letter_code
_entity_poly.pdbx_strand_id
1 'polypeptide(L)'
;MTLEQIASIIGCSAAERSVEIASMNTLQEAKEGEISFLSDGKYEKELSTTKASAVILPAAKASLLPEGVAALISEEPYMAVAKLSKHFAKPIRSSDT
;
A
#
# COMPACT_ATOMS: atom_id res chain seq x y z
N MET A 1 -6.23 -7.02 -7.38
CA MET A 1 -6.20 -7.75 -6.08
C MET A 1 -6.96 -6.93 -5.06
N THR A 2 -7.90 -7.52 -4.33
CA THR A 2 -8.77 -6.77 -3.39
C THR A 2 -8.02 -6.40 -2.10
N LEU A 3 -8.48 -5.37 -1.38
CA LEU A 3 -7.91 -5.00 -0.08
C LEU A 3 -7.99 -6.12 0.96
N GLU A 4 -9.03 -6.95 0.92
CA GLU A 4 -9.18 -8.13 1.80
C GLU A 4 -8.10 -9.20 1.53
N GLN A 5 -7.80 -9.45 0.25
CA GLN A 5 -6.71 -10.36 -0.14
C GLN A 5 -5.35 -9.80 0.31
N ILE A 6 -5.13 -8.50 0.13
CA ILE A 6 -3.89 -7.83 0.57
C ILE A 6 -3.74 -7.95 2.08
N ALA A 7 -4.79 -7.63 2.84
CA ALA A 7 -4.80 -7.72 4.29
C ALA A 7 -4.44 -9.13 4.77
N SER A 8 -4.99 -10.16 4.11
CA SER A 8 -4.68 -11.56 4.39
C SER A 8 -3.22 -11.92 4.10
N ILE A 9 -2.64 -11.41 3.00
CA ILE A 9 -1.24 -11.66 2.63
C ILE A 9 -0.26 -11.03 3.63
N ILE A 10 -0.53 -9.80 4.06
CA ILE A 10 0.39 -9.06 4.92
C ILE A 10 0.15 -9.31 6.41
N GLY A 11 -1.00 -9.89 6.77
CA GLY A 11 -1.37 -10.23 8.15
C GLY A 11 -1.93 -9.05 8.93
N CYS A 12 -2.74 -8.20 8.27
CA CYS A 12 -3.41 -7.07 8.92
C CYS A 12 -4.94 -7.18 8.84
N SER A 13 -5.62 -6.26 9.53
CA SER A 13 -7.08 -6.12 9.42
C SER A 13 -7.49 -5.67 8.02
N ALA A 14 -8.64 -6.18 7.56
CA ALA A 14 -9.24 -5.75 6.31
C ALA A 14 -9.62 -4.26 6.38
N ALA A 15 -9.38 -3.53 5.29
CA ALA A 15 -9.87 -2.17 5.16
C ALA A 15 -11.40 -2.17 5.01
N GLU A 16 -12.07 -1.13 5.52
CA GLU A 16 -13.52 -0.97 5.39
C GLU A 16 -13.97 -0.77 3.93
N ARG A 17 -13.05 -0.38 3.04
CA ARG A 17 -13.31 -0.16 1.63
C ARG A 17 -13.06 -1.42 0.80
N SER A 18 -13.88 -1.61 -0.23
CA SER A 18 -13.66 -2.63 -1.27
C SER A 18 -13.09 -1.98 -2.51
N VAL A 19 -11.74 -1.91 -2.60
CA VAL A 19 -11.02 -1.38 -3.77
C VAL A 19 -10.13 -2.45 -4.36
N GLU A 20 -10.02 -2.48 -5.69
CA GLU A 20 -9.03 -3.30 -6.37
C GLU A 20 -7.73 -2.55 -6.57
N ILE A 21 -6.63 -3.22 -6.24
CA ILE A 21 -5.26 -2.73 -6.44
C ILE A 21 -4.61 -3.47 -7.60
N ALA A 22 -4.05 -2.71 -8.53
CA ALA A 22 -3.38 -3.18 -9.74
C ALA A 22 -1.84 -3.16 -9.62
N SER A 23 -1.27 -2.20 -8.90
CA SER A 23 0.18 -2.01 -8.75
C SER A 23 0.54 -1.37 -7.41
N MET A 24 1.85 -1.34 -7.11
CA MET A 24 2.41 -0.63 -5.95
C MET A 24 3.26 0.55 -6.41
N ASN A 25 3.23 1.66 -5.67
CA ASN A 25 4.07 2.82 -5.94
C ASN A 25 4.38 3.63 -4.66
N THR A 26 5.28 4.62 -4.74
CA THR A 26 5.65 5.52 -3.63
C THR A 26 4.50 6.47 -3.25
N LEU A 27 4.51 7.05 -2.03
CA LEU A 27 3.43 7.93 -1.56
C LEU A 27 3.21 9.13 -2.50
N GLN A 28 4.29 9.66 -3.07
CA GLN A 28 4.27 10.81 -3.98
C GLN A 28 3.72 10.47 -5.36
N GLU A 29 4.05 9.28 -5.89
CA GLU A 29 3.75 8.92 -7.28
C GLU A 29 2.49 8.06 -7.43
N ALA A 30 2.05 7.41 -6.34
CA ALA A 30 0.91 6.52 -6.34
C ALA A 30 -0.38 7.23 -6.78
N LYS A 31 -1.15 6.52 -7.60
CA LYS A 31 -2.45 6.97 -8.14
C LYS A 31 -3.57 6.04 -7.71
N GLU A 32 -4.78 6.37 -8.14
CA GLU A 32 -5.95 5.52 -7.98
C GLU A 32 -5.70 4.14 -8.62
N GLY A 33 -6.10 3.08 -7.93
CA GLY A 33 -5.79 1.69 -8.27
C GLY A 33 -4.42 1.22 -7.77
N GLU A 34 -3.61 2.08 -7.16
CA GLU A 34 -2.30 1.71 -6.61
C GLU A 34 -2.28 1.71 -5.09
N ILE A 35 -1.45 0.84 -4.52
CA ILE A 35 -1.18 0.81 -3.08
C ILE A 35 0.20 1.41 -2.79
N SER A 36 0.29 2.16 -1.70
CA SER A 36 1.54 2.70 -1.20
C SER A 36 1.80 2.28 0.25
N PHE A 37 2.90 2.74 0.82
CA PHE A 37 3.28 2.45 2.19
C PHE A 37 4.05 3.60 2.80
N LEU A 38 3.87 3.82 4.10
CA LEU A 38 4.72 4.72 4.87
C LEU A 38 6.04 4.00 5.16
N SER A 39 7.07 4.31 4.40
CA SER A 39 8.41 3.77 4.61
C SER A 39 9.00 4.30 5.93
N ASP A 40 8.94 5.59 6.18
CA ASP A 40 9.58 6.20 7.33
C ASP A 40 8.74 7.40 7.82
N GLY A 41 8.82 7.70 9.12
CA GLY A 41 8.11 8.83 9.73
C GLY A 41 8.42 10.18 9.09
N LYS A 42 9.58 10.34 8.43
CA LYS A 42 9.89 11.58 7.68
C LYS A 42 8.95 11.84 6.49
N TYR A 43 8.30 10.79 5.96
CA TYR A 43 7.37 10.87 4.83
C TYR A 43 5.91 11.05 5.27
N GLU A 44 5.64 11.23 6.56
CA GLU A 44 4.27 11.43 7.06
C GLU A 44 3.55 12.61 6.40
N LYS A 45 4.30 13.65 6.01
CA LYS A 45 3.74 14.81 5.31
C LYS A 45 3.19 14.47 3.92
N GLU A 46 3.65 13.37 3.32
CA GLU A 46 3.20 12.91 2.01
C GLU A 46 1.88 12.14 2.09
N LEU A 47 1.53 11.63 3.29
CA LEU A 47 0.29 10.90 3.52
C LEU A 47 -0.93 11.74 3.14
N SER A 48 -0.95 13.02 3.50
CA SER A 48 -2.10 13.91 3.26
C SER A 48 -2.28 14.29 1.78
N THR A 49 -1.25 14.07 0.96
CA THR A 49 -1.25 14.45 -0.46
C THR A 49 -1.24 13.26 -1.42
N THR A 50 -1.13 12.04 -0.91
CA THR A 50 -1.09 10.84 -1.74
C THR A 50 -2.40 10.65 -2.52
N LYS A 51 -2.30 10.07 -3.71
CA LYS A 51 -3.46 9.67 -4.53
C LYS A 51 -3.60 8.15 -4.61
N ALA A 52 -2.85 7.41 -3.79
CA ALA A 52 -2.99 5.96 -3.67
C ALA A 52 -4.42 5.59 -3.25
N SER A 53 -4.92 4.44 -3.72
CA SER A 53 -6.19 3.90 -3.24
C SER A 53 -6.08 3.30 -1.83
N ALA A 54 -4.90 2.82 -1.46
CA ALA A 54 -4.63 2.30 -0.13
C ALA A 54 -3.20 2.59 0.31
N VAL A 55 -2.98 2.70 1.62
CA VAL A 55 -1.66 2.88 2.21
C VAL A 55 -1.45 1.90 3.35
N ILE A 56 -0.30 1.23 3.37
CA ILE A 56 0.16 0.40 4.51
C ILE A 56 0.91 1.30 5.49
N LEU A 57 0.42 1.40 6.73
CA LEU A 57 0.99 2.30 7.73
C LEU A 57 0.62 1.89 9.17
N PRO A 58 1.31 2.41 10.19
CA PRO A 58 0.91 2.22 11.59
C PRO A 58 -0.39 2.96 11.92
N ALA A 59 -1.16 2.43 12.89
CA ALA A 59 -2.43 3.01 13.34
C ALA A 59 -2.35 4.50 13.69
N ALA A 60 -1.25 4.90 14.35
CA ALA A 60 -1.01 6.28 14.77
C ALA A 60 -0.93 7.30 13.62
N LYS A 61 -0.80 6.83 12.37
CA LYS A 61 -0.66 7.69 11.18
C LYS A 61 -1.87 7.62 10.25
N ALA A 62 -2.85 6.75 10.53
CA ALA A 62 -4.04 6.57 9.71
C ALA A 62 -4.86 7.85 9.52
N SER A 63 -4.93 8.70 10.56
CA SER A 63 -5.65 9.97 10.53
C SER A 63 -5.04 11.03 9.61
N LEU A 64 -3.84 10.81 9.09
CA LEU A 64 -3.17 11.72 8.16
C LEU A 64 -3.55 11.47 6.71
N LEU A 65 -4.23 10.35 6.42
CA LEU A 65 -4.65 10.01 5.07
C LEU A 65 -5.81 10.92 4.63
N PRO A 66 -5.84 11.31 3.33
CA PRO A 66 -6.95 12.05 2.79
C PRO A 66 -8.19 11.15 2.71
N GLU A 67 -9.34 11.80 2.65
CA GLU A 67 -10.61 11.10 2.46
C GLU A 67 -10.58 10.29 1.16
N GLY A 68 -11.13 9.07 1.20
CA GLY A 68 -11.13 8.15 0.06
C GLY A 68 -10.01 7.11 0.10
N VAL A 69 -8.92 7.36 0.82
CA VAL A 69 -7.78 6.43 0.89
C VAL A 69 -8.00 5.40 1.99
N ALA A 70 -7.81 4.13 1.65
CA ALA A 70 -7.94 3.05 2.61
C ALA A 70 -6.66 2.89 3.45
N ALA A 71 -6.82 2.78 4.77
CA ALA A 71 -5.72 2.49 5.69
C ALA A 71 -5.59 0.97 5.89
N LEU A 72 -4.41 0.41 5.60
CA LEU A 72 -4.04 -0.96 5.96
C LEU A 72 -3.08 -0.92 7.15
N ILE A 73 -3.64 -1.15 8.34
CA ILE A 73 -2.93 -0.97 9.60
C ILE A 73 -1.96 -2.12 9.86
N SER A 74 -0.66 -1.83 9.82
CA SER A 74 0.39 -2.82 10.09
C SER A 74 1.34 -2.34 11.18
N GLU A 75 1.65 -3.21 12.13
CA GLU A 75 2.70 -2.98 13.13
C GLU A 75 4.10 -3.06 12.51
N GLU A 76 4.25 -3.79 11.39
CA GLU A 76 5.49 -3.95 10.64
C GLU A 76 5.31 -3.57 9.15
N PRO A 77 5.14 -2.28 8.80
CA PRO A 77 4.87 -1.86 7.42
C PRO A 77 5.92 -2.35 6.41
N TYR A 78 7.20 -2.36 6.78
CA TYR A 78 8.28 -2.87 5.92
C TYR A 78 8.13 -4.36 5.60
N MET A 79 7.79 -5.18 6.60
CA MET A 79 7.59 -6.62 6.39
C MET A 79 6.34 -6.89 5.55
N ALA A 80 5.28 -6.13 5.78
CA ALA A 80 4.07 -6.17 4.97
C ALA A 80 4.38 -5.87 3.48
N VAL A 81 5.17 -4.83 3.21
CA VAL A 81 5.59 -4.46 1.85
C VAL A 81 6.46 -5.53 1.23
N ALA A 82 7.42 -6.11 1.96
CA ALA A 82 8.28 -7.18 1.47
C ALA A 82 7.50 -8.45 1.09
N LYS A 83 6.42 -8.77 1.81
CA LYS A 83 5.50 -9.84 1.45
C LYS A 83 4.71 -9.48 0.19
N LEU A 84 4.12 -8.27 0.18
CA LEU A 84 3.21 -7.83 -0.87
C LEU A 84 3.91 -7.59 -2.22
N SER A 85 5.14 -7.06 -2.21
CA SER A 85 5.88 -6.72 -3.43
C SER A 85 6.11 -7.92 -4.35
N LYS A 86 6.18 -9.14 -3.79
CA LYS A 86 6.29 -10.39 -4.56
C LYS A 86 5.08 -10.64 -5.46
N HIS A 87 3.91 -10.10 -5.12
CA HIS A 87 2.68 -10.26 -5.89
C HIS A 87 2.53 -9.22 -7.00
N PHE A 88 3.24 -8.09 -6.90
CA PHE A 88 3.21 -7.00 -7.87
C PHE A 88 4.52 -6.85 -8.65
N ALA A 89 5.55 -7.63 -8.32
CA ALA A 89 6.76 -7.72 -9.12
C ALA A 89 6.39 -8.23 -10.52
N LYS A 90 6.73 -7.44 -11.55
CA LYS A 90 6.65 -7.94 -12.93
C LYS A 90 7.53 -9.17 -13.05
N PRO A 91 7.06 -10.29 -13.64
CA PRO A 91 7.95 -11.37 -13.99
C PRO A 91 9.05 -10.81 -14.88
N ILE A 92 10.30 -11.08 -14.49
CA ILE A 92 11.46 -10.73 -15.30
C ILE A 92 11.30 -11.53 -16.59
N ARG A 93 10.89 -10.88 -17.69
CA ARG A 93 11.08 -11.48 -19.01
C ARG A 93 12.57 -11.42 -19.25
N SER A 94 13.26 -12.55 -19.11
CA SER A 94 14.51 -12.74 -19.83
C SER A 94 14.19 -12.54 -21.30
N SER A 95 14.72 -11.46 -21.88
CA SER A 95 14.91 -11.43 -23.32
C SER A 95 16.00 -12.46 -23.61
N ASP A 96 15.58 -13.69 -23.89
CA ASP A 96 16.39 -14.58 -24.71
C ASP A 96 16.49 -13.93 -26.08
N THR A 97 17.56 -13.16 -26.29
CA THR A 97 18.01 -12.71 -27.61
C THR A 97 19.47 -13.13 -27.77
#